data_AF-A0A2N8KW13-F1
#
_entry.id   AF-A0A2N8KW13-F1
#
_cell.length_a   1.000
_cell.length_b   1.000
_cell.length_c   1.000
_cell.angle_alpha   90.00
_cell.angle_beta   90.00
_cell.angle_gamma   90.00
#
_symmetry.space_group_name_H-M   'P 1'
#
loop_
_entity.id
_entity.type
_entity.pdbx_description
1 polymer ?
#
loop_
_entity_poly.entity_id
_entity_poly.type
_entity_poly.pdbx_seq_one_letter_code
_entity_poly.pdbx_strand_id
1 'polypeptide(L)' 'MDKNLQQGLKQGLADACGFVLGALAGWELGRALGFDFIASTEWQLPQLLGLGFILGGCGVGRWAARALLAQLDGLSRKP' A
#
# COMPACT_ATOMS: atom_id res chain seq x y z
N MET A 1 -6.65 -24.52 -15.04
CA MET A 1 -6.86 -23.32 -14.22
C MET A 1 -7.41 -22.24 -15.13
N ASP A 2 -8.66 -21.80 -14.93
CA ASP A 2 -9.31 -20.80 -15.77
C ASP A 2 -8.51 -19.50 -15.83
N LYS A 3 -8.33 -18.94 -17.04
CA LYS A 3 -7.55 -17.71 -17.26
C LYS A 3 -8.08 -16.52 -16.44
N ASN A 4 -9.39 -16.50 -16.20
CA ASN A 4 -10.05 -15.51 -15.33
C ASN A 4 -9.61 -15.61 -13.87
N LEU A 5 -9.40 -16.82 -13.36
CA LEU A 5 -8.93 -17.04 -11.99
C LEU A 5 -7.49 -16.55 -11.82
N GLN A 6 -6.62 -16.81 -12.82
CA GLN A 6 -5.23 -16.36 -12.79
C GLN A 6 -5.12 -14.82 -12.83
N GLN A 7 -5.95 -14.15 -13.63
CA GLN A 7 -5.99 -12.69 -13.66
C GLN A 7 -6.52 -12.10 -12.35
N GLY A 8 -7.60 -12.66 -11.80
CA GLY A 8 -8.13 -12.24 -10.50
C GLY A 8 -7.12 -12.41 -9.36
N LEU A 9 -6.38 -13.53 -9.34
CA LEU A 9 -5.31 -13.75 -8.37
C LEU A 9 -4.15 -12.76 -8.53
N LYS A 10 -3.74 -12.46 -9.77
CA LYS A 10 -2.70 -11.46 -10.03
C LYS A 10 -3.09 -10.06 -9.56
N GLN A 11 -4.31 -9.64 -9.85
CA GLN A 11 -4.83 -8.36 -9.37
C GLN A 11 -4.93 -8.33 -7.85
N GLY A 12 -5.52 -9.36 -7.24
CA GLY A 12 -5.61 -9.46 -5.78
C GLY A 12 -4.24 -9.47 -5.10
N LEU A 13 -3.26 -10.18 -5.66
CA LEU A 13 -1.89 -10.21 -5.16
C LEU A 13 -1.23 -8.83 -5.28
N ALA A 14 -1.39 -8.14 -6.40
CA ALA A 14 -0.85 -6.80 -6.59
C ALA A 14 -1.50 -5.77 -5.63
N ASP A 15 -2.82 -5.83 -5.43
CA ASP A 15 -3.52 -5.00 -4.43
C ASP A 15 -3.01 -5.29 -3.01
N ALA A 16 -2.84 -6.57 -2.64
CA ALA A 16 -2.33 -6.98 -1.33
C ALA A 16 -0.87 -6.53 -1.13
N CYS A 17 -0.01 -6.74 -2.12
CA CYS A 17 1.37 -6.26 -2.09
C CYS A 17 1.42 -4.73 -2.01
N GLY A 18 0.59 -4.02 -2.78
CA GLY A 18 0.46 -2.57 -2.73
C GLY A 18 0.02 -2.07 -1.35
N PHE A 19 -0.93 -2.77 -0.73
CA PHE A 19 -1.39 -2.46 0.63
C PHE A 19 -0.28 -2.66 1.66
N VAL A 20 0.41 -3.81 1.67
CA VAL A 20 1.46 -4.12 2.65
C VAL A 20 2.68 -3.22 2.47
N LEU A 21 3.16 -3.05 1.23
CA LEU A 21 4.30 -2.18 0.93
C LEU A 21 3.96 -0.71 1.20
N GLY A 22 2.72 -0.30 0.90
CA GLY A 22 2.21 1.02 1.25
C GLY A 22 2.16 1.26 2.76
N ALA A 23 1.68 0.29 3.52
CA ALA A 23 1.66 0.34 4.98
C ALA A 23 3.07 0.51 5.56
N LEU A 24 4.03 -0.28 5.05
CA LEU A 24 5.43 -0.24 5.48
C LEU A 24 6.10 1.09 5.11
N ALA A 25 5.84 1.62 3.91
CA ALA A 25 6.36 2.93 3.49
C ALA A 25 5.74 4.07 4.33
N GLY A 26 4.44 4.00 4.63
CA GLY A 26 3.77 4.94 5.52
C GLY A 26 4.30 4.88 6.94
N TRP A 27 4.55 3.67 7.46
CA TRP A 27 5.17 3.47 8.76
C TRP A 27 6.57 4.06 8.84
N GLU A 28 7.45 3.73 7.88
CA GLU A 28 8.81 4.27 7.85
C GLU A 28 8.83 5.80 7.68
N LEU A 29 7.90 6.38 6.91
CA LEU A 29 7.72 7.83 6.85
C LEU A 29 7.27 8.43 8.19
N GLY A 30 6.29 7.82 8.85
CA GLY A 30 5.86 8.24 10.18
C GLY A 30 7.01 8.18 11.18
N ARG A 31 7.78 7.08 11.16
CA ARG A 31 8.95 6.89 12.01
C ARG A 31 10.06 7.91 11.73
N ALA A 32 10.35 8.20 10.46
CA ALA A 32 11.33 9.21 10.07
C ALA A 32 10.93 10.63 10.51
N LEU A 33 9.63 10.92 10.57
CA LEU A 33 9.10 12.18 11.07
C LEU A 33 8.98 12.25 12.61
N GLY A 34 9.37 11.18 13.32
CA GLY A 34 9.32 11.09 14.78
C GLY A 34 7.98 10.62 15.34
N PHE A 35 7.05 10.20 14.48
CA PHE A 35 5.74 9.67 14.85
C PHE A 35 5.79 8.13 14.89
N ASP A 36 6.32 7.58 15.99
CA ASP A 36 6.44 6.12 16.14
C ASP A 36 5.22 5.53 16.87
N PHE A 37 4.26 5.01 16.11
CA PHE A 37 3.07 4.33 16.62
C PHE A 37 3.39 2.94 17.22
N ILE A 38 4.42 2.25 16.72
CA ILE A 38 4.68 0.85 17.09
C ILE A 38 5.55 0.78 18.35
N ALA A 39 6.53 1.68 18.48
CA ALA A 39 7.43 1.69 19.63
C ALA A 39 6.80 2.28 20.90
N SER A 40 5.66 2.98 20.80
CA SER A 40 5.03 3.64 21.94
C SER A 40 3.60 3.14 22.17
N THR A 41 3.29 2.76 23.42
CA THR A 41 1.98 2.22 23.83
C THR A 41 1.00 3.33 24.29
N GLU A 42 1.45 4.57 24.15
CA GLU A 42 0.74 5.78 24.52
C GLU A 42 -0.27 6.15 23.41
N TRP A 43 -1.48 6.60 23.78
CA TRP A 43 -2.49 7.07 22.82
C TRP A 43 -2.49 8.59 22.68
N GLN A 44 -1.31 9.18 22.47
CA GLN A 44 -1.15 10.61 22.27
C GLN A 44 -1.23 10.98 20.78
N LEU A 45 -1.35 12.28 20.52
CA LEU A 45 -1.46 12.83 19.15
C LEU A 45 -0.37 12.32 18.17
N PRO A 46 0.91 12.16 18.58
CA PRO A 46 1.97 11.63 17.73
C PRO A 46 1.70 10.19 17.25
N GLN A 47 1.15 9.33 18.11
CA GLN A 47 0.81 7.95 17.74
C GLN A 47 -0.36 7.94 16.76
N LEU A 48 -1.39 8.76 16.99
CA LEU A 48 -2.52 8.87 16.07
C LEU A 48 -2.07 9.36 14.69
N LEU A 49 -1.10 10.28 14.63
CA LEU A 49 -0.48 10.71 13.37
C LEU A 49 0.31 9.58 12.72
N GLY A 50 1.12 8.83 13.48
CA GLY A 50 1.83 7.64 13.00
C GLY A 50 0.88 6.59 12.41
N LEU A 51 -0.23 6.30 13.09
CA LEU A 51 -1.29 5.42 12.57
C LEU A 51 -1.93 5.99 11.30
N GLY A 52 -2.17 7.29 11.27
CA GLY A 52 -2.65 8.00 10.09
C GLY A 52 -1.70 7.88 8.89
N PHE A 53 -0.40 7.95 9.11
CA PHE A 53 0.62 7.73 8.08
C PHE A 53 0.61 6.29 7.55
N ILE A 54 0.44 5.29 8.43
CA ILE A 54 0.32 3.87 8.02
C ILE A 54 -0.95 3.66 7.19
N LEU A 55 -2.10 4.16 7.66
CA LEU A 55 -3.37 4.06 6.94
C LEU A 55 -3.35 4.82 5.61
N GLY A 56 -2.75 6.01 5.59
CA GLY A 56 -2.50 6.79 4.38
C GLY A 56 -1.59 6.03 3.41
N GLY A 57 -0.52 5.42 3.93
CA GLY A 57 0.39 4.56 3.18
C GLY A 57 -0.31 3.36 2.56
N CYS A 58 -1.19 2.68 3.29
CA CYS A 58 -2.03 1.61 2.76
C CYS A 58 -2.92 2.07 1.60
N GLY A 59 -3.59 3.22 1.76
CA GLY A 59 -4.46 3.79 0.73
C GLY A 59 -3.69 4.17 -0.53
N VAL A 60 -2.56 4.86 -0.37
CA VAL A 60 -1.69 5.27 -1.47
C VAL A 60 -1.03 4.07 -2.14
N GLY A 61 -0.56 3.08 -1.38
CA GLY A 61 0.08 1.88 -1.92
C GLY A 61 -0.89 1.00 -2.72
N ARG A 62 -2.14 0.87 -2.27
CA ARG A 62 -3.19 0.21 -3.06
C ARG A 62 -3.50 0.99 -4.34
N TRP A 63 -3.62 2.32 -4.25
CA TRP A 63 -3.86 3.17 -5.41
C TRP A 63 -2.71 3.08 -6.42
N ALA A 64 -1.47 3.12 -5.95
CA ALA A 64 -0.26 2.96 -6.76
C ALA A 64 -0.19 1.59 -7.43
N ALA A 65 -0.53 0.50 -6.72
CA ALA A 65 -0.57 -0.84 -7.31
C ALA A 65 -1.63 -0.97 -8.40
N ARG A 66 -2.83 -0.41 -8.20
CA ARG A 66 -3.86 -0.34 -9.26
C ARG A 66 -3.42 0.52 -10.43
N ALA A 67 -2.78 1.66 -10.17
CA ALA A 67 -2.25 2.53 -11.22
C ALA A 67 -1.12 1.85 -12.01
N LEU A 68 -0.26 1.06 -11.36
CA LEU A 68 0.81 0.32 -12.01
C LEU A 68 0.26 -0.81 -12.89
N LEU A 69 -0.72 -1.56 -12.39
CA LEU A 69 -1.41 -2.59 -13.17
C LEU A 69 -2.10 -2.00 -14.41
N ALA A 70 -2.81 -0.89 -14.26
CA ALA A 70 -3.46 -0.20 -15.37
C ALA A 70 -2.45 0.28 -16.42
N GLN A 71 -1.27 0.75 -15.99
CA GLN A 71 -0.19 1.14 -16.89
C GLN A 71 0.45 -0.07 -17.60
N LEU A 72 0.65 -1.19 -16.90
CA LEU A 72 1.17 -2.43 -17.48
C LEU A 72 0.21 -3.02 -18.52
N ASP A 73 -1.10 -2.99 -18.27
CA ASP A 73 -2.12 -3.39 -19.25
C ASP A 73 -2.13 -2.46 -20.47
N GLY A 74 -1.91 -1.15 -20.26
CA GLY A 74 -1.79 -0.17 -21.35
C GLY A 74 -0.54 -0.36 -22.21
N LEU A 75 0.60 -0.71 -21.60
CA LEU A 75 1.85 -1.02 -22.30
C LEU A 75 1.74 -2.30 -23.14
N SER A 76 1.02 -3.32 -22.65
CA SER A 76 0.77 -4.56 -23.40
C SER A 76 -0.16 -4.38 -24.62
N ARG A 77 -0.81 -3.21 -24.75
CA ARG A 77 -1.70 -2.86 -25.86
C ARG A 77 -1.05 -2.03 -26.96
N LYS A 78 0.22 -1.64 -26.80
CA LYS A 78 0.95 -0.89 -27.84
C LYS A 78 1.40 -1.88 -28.94
N PRO A 79 1.05 -1.64 -30.23
CA PRO A 79 1.34 -2.56 -31.33
C PRO A 79 2.83 -2.70 -31.62
#